data_AF-A0A9P5E2R2-F1
#
_entry.id   AF-A0A9P5E2R2-F1
#
_cell.length_a   1.000
_cell.length_b   1.000
_cell.length_c   1.000
_cell.angle_alpha   90.00
_cell.angle_beta   90.00
_cell.angle_gamma   90.00
#
_symmetry.space_group_name_H-M   'P 1'
#
loop_
_entity.id
_entity.type
_entity.pdbx_description
1 polymer ?
#
loop_
_entity_poly.entity_id
_entity_poly.type
_entity_poly.pdbx_seq_one_letter_code
_entity_poly.pdbx_strand_id
1 'polypeptide(L)'
;MTIPPILRKIGLVVLGYSSAFAMVDAVVTLVMDTKPKIRREWVVTGLVIISFLISLPFCTQFGYALLTGVDRWINDVALVFVVFGECAFSTTFYRWRDVAGQVGKPAFFIWNFGYFGGMVLGVAVAHAVQAEAGAGVGFGIFIICSIVSCVIGNTPDELPPALTFTEDKGFVRRFIGKSPAMPKLLDNVFITRFWYIAFYSGQQLRRDLNVIVATGKNWSIPAFWPILLRFISAPVLAIIYGFAYPAFYELRDDPLHILGFDLAHICLVLIGLGVLVPRWYNTIIPPDRREEDKLPYAPNVLLDSEEPRRSESMETGEGLAGSEGGESEEKKGQSVM
;
A
#
# COMPACT_ATOMS: atom_id res chain seq x y z
N MET A 1 -4.97 -22.71 38.63
CA MET A 1 -5.98 -23.38 37.79
C MET A 1 -5.29 -23.77 36.48
N THR A 2 -4.79 -24.99 36.38
CA THR A 2 -4.03 -25.49 35.22
C THR A 2 -5.02 -25.93 34.14
N ILE A 3 -5.02 -25.24 32.99
CA ILE A 3 -5.76 -25.66 31.81
C ILE A 3 -5.28 -27.08 31.44
N PRO A 4 -6.19 -28.05 31.23
CA PRO A 4 -5.79 -29.41 30.87
C PRO A 4 -4.99 -29.40 29.56
N PRO A 5 -3.94 -30.24 29.45
CA PRO A 5 -2.99 -30.21 28.34
C PRO A 5 -3.65 -30.46 26.97
N ILE A 6 -4.80 -31.14 26.95
CA ILE A 6 -5.61 -31.38 25.76
C ILE A 6 -6.24 -30.07 25.24
N LEU A 7 -6.82 -29.25 26.13
CA LEU A 7 -7.40 -27.96 25.75
C LEU A 7 -6.35 -27.01 25.19
N ARG A 8 -5.12 -27.03 25.72
CA ARG A 8 -4.00 -26.24 25.17
C ARG A 8 -3.65 -26.65 23.74
N LYS A 9 -3.59 -27.95 23.45
CA LYS A 9 -3.28 -28.45 22.09
C LYS A 9 -4.40 -28.11 21.10
N ILE A 10 -5.66 -28.27 21.50
CA ILE A 10 -6.81 -27.88 20.68
C ILE A 10 -6.80 -26.37 20.42
N GLY A 11 -6.51 -25.56 21.43
CA GLY A 11 -6.37 -24.11 21.27
C GLY A 11 -5.32 -23.72 20.22
N LEU A 12 -4.14 -24.36 20.26
CA LEU A 12 -3.10 -24.13 19.24
C LEU A 12 -3.56 -24.51 17.83
N VAL A 13 -4.26 -25.64 17.67
CA VAL A 13 -4.80 -26.07 16.37
C VAL A 13 -5.86 -25.10 15.86
N VAL A 14 -6.78 -24.64 16.72
CA VAL A 14 -7.85 -23.72 16.33
C VAL A 14 -7.29 -22.35 15.90
N LEU A 15 -6.28 -21.85 16.61
CA LEU A 15 -5.59 -20.60 16.24
C LEU A 15 -4.85 -20.71 14.90
N GLY A 16 -4.20 -21.85 14.65
CA GLY A 16 -3.55 -22.13 13.36
C GLY A 16 -4.55 -22.27 12.21
N TYR A 17 -5.69 -22.93 12.46
CA TYR A 17 -6.72 -23.15 11.45
C TYR A 17 -7.39 -21.84 10.99
N SER A 18 -7.75 -20.96 11.93
CA SER A 18 -8.40 -19.69 11.59
C SER A 18 -7.48 -18.74 10.82
N SER A 19 -6.20 -18.67 11.20
CA SER A 19 -5.20 -17.85 10.48
C SER A 19 -4.91 -18.39 9.08
N ALA A 20 -4.81 -19.72 8.92
CA ALA A 20 -4.65 -20.33 7.60
C ALA A 20 -5.85 -20.06 6.69
N PHE A 21 -7.08 -20.17 7.20
CA PHE A 21 -8.28 -19.88 6.43
C PHE A 21 -8.29 -18.43 5.93
N ALA A 22 -7.96 -17.47 6.79
CA ALA A 22 -7.91 -16.06 6.41
C ALA A 22 -6.87 -15.78 5.30
N MET A 23 -5.69 -16.42 5.35
CA MET A 23 -4.67 -16.27 4.31
C MET A 23 -5.10 -16.90 2.98
N VAL A 24 -5.70 -18.09 3.01
CA VAL A 24 -6.20 -18.75 1.79
C VAL A 24 -7.32 -17.93 1.18
N ASP A 25 -8.25 -17.39 1.98
CA ASP A 25 -9.33 -16.55 1.50
C ASP A 25 -8.81 -15.27 0.83
N ALA A 26 -7.82 -14.60 1.43
CA ALA A 26 -7.19 -13.43 0.83
C ALA A 26 -6.58 -13.73 -0.56
N VAL A 27 -5.90 -14.86 -0.71
CA VAL A 27 -5.33 -15.28 -2.00
C VAL A 27 -6.43 -15.67 -2.99
N VAL A 28 -7.48 -16.35 -2.55
CA VAL A 28 -8.61 -16.73 -3.40
C VAL A 28 -9.35 -15.49 -3.90
N THR A 29 -9.59 -14.50 -3.04
CA THR A 29 -10.21 -13.23 -3.41
C THR A 29 -9.38 -12.49 -4.46
N LEU A 30 -8.06 -12.39 -4.26
CA LEU A 30 -7.15 -11.79 -5.25
C LEU A 30 -7.19 -12.51 -6.61
N VAL A 31 -7.29 -13.84 -6.60
CA VAL A 31 -7.45 -14.63 -7.84
C VAL A 31 -8.85 -14.46 -8.44
N MET A 32 -9.90 -14.28 -7.64
CA MET A 32 -11.27 -14.05 -8.14
C MET A 32 -11.45 -12.64 -8.70
N ASP A 33 -10.74 -11.64 -8.18
CA ASP A 33 -10.75 -10.25 -8.67
C ASP A 33 -10.20 -10.11 -10.10
N THR A 34 -9.33 -11.05 -10.49
CA THR A 34 -8.84 -11.26 -11.87
C THR A 34 -9.99 -11.67 -12.82
N LYS A 35 -11.18 -11.97 -12.30
CA LYS A 35 -12.35 -12.52 -13.04
C LYS A 35 -11.98 -13.73 -13.91
N PRO A 36 -11.37 -14.79 -13.35
CA PRO A 36 -11.09 -16.00 -14.10
C PRO A 36 -12.40 -16.64 -14.54
N LYS A 37 -12.42 -17.25 -15.72
CA LYS A 37 -13.59 -18.01 -16.23
C LYS A 37 -13.81 -19.34 -15.49
N ILE A 38 -13.15 -19.55 -14.34
CA ILE A 38 -13.12 -20.80 -13.58
C ILE A 38 -14.01 -20.63 -12.35
N ARG A 39 -14.74 -21.69 -11.98
CA ARG A 39 -15.58 -21.67 -10.76
C ARG A 39 -14.71 -21.57 -9.50
N ARG A 40 -15.20 -20.86 -8.49
CA ARG A 40 -14.46 -20.58 -7.23
C ARG A 40 -13.95 -21.85 -6.56
N GLU A 41 -14.73 -22.92 -6.57
CA GLU A 41 -14.43 -24.17 -5.85
C GLU A 41 -13.17 -24.85 -6.41
N TRP A 42 -12.92 -24.74 -7.71
CA TRP A 42 -11.72 -25.31 -8.35
C TRP A 42 -10.47 -24.54 -8.01
N VAL A 43 -10.57 -23.21 -7.90
CA VAL A 43 -9.45 -22.35 -7.50
C VAL A 43 -9.05 -22.66 -6.06
N VAL A 44 -10.03 -22.77 -5.15
CA VAL A 44 -9.76 -23.15 -3.74
C VAL A 44 -9.12 -24.52 -3.67
N THR A 45 -9.67 -25.51 -4.38
CA THR A 45 -9.16 -26.88 -4.37
C THR A 45 -7.74 -26.95 -4.93
N GLY A 46 -7.47 -26.27 -6.04
CA GLY A 46 -6.13 -26.18 -6.62
C GLY A 46 -5.12 -25.54 -5.66
N LEU A 47 -5.48 -24.44 -5.02
CA LEU A 47 -4.62 -23.73 -4.07
C LEU A 47 -4.29 -24.59 -2.84
N VAL A 48 -5.27 -25.34 -2.32
CA VAL A 48 -5.07 -26.26 -1.20
C VAL A 48 -4.15 -27.42 -1.60
N ILE A 49 -4.32 -27.99 -2.80
CA ILE A 49 -3.45 -29.07 -3.31
C ILE A 49 -2.01 -28.56 -3.47
N ILE A 50 -1.83 -27.36 -4.05
CA ILE A 50 -0.50 -26.75 -4.20
C ILE A 50 0.15 -26.52 -2.83
N SER A 51 -0.61 -25.95 -1.88
CA SER A 51 -0.13 -25.72 -0.51
C SER A 51 0.24 -27.01 0.20
N PHE A 52 -0.50 -28.09 -0.03
CA PHE A 52 -0.18 -29.43 0.47
C PHE A 52 1.10 -29.99 -0.14
N LEU A 53 1.32 -29.83 -1.44
CA LEU A 53 2.55 -30.29 -2.09
C LEU A 53 3.79 -29.51 -1.61
N ILE A 54 3.66 -28.20 -1.43
CA ILE A 54 4.73 -27.34 -0.90
C ILE A 54 5.01 -27.65 0.59
N SER A 55 4.03 -28.17 1.33
CA SER A 55 4.23 -28.50 2.75
C SER A 55 4.95 -29.84 2.99
N LEU A 56 5.00 -30.74 2.00
CA LEU A 56 5.62 -32.07 2.14
C LEU A 56 7.08 -32.05 2.63
N PRO A 57 7.98 -31.16 2.16
CA PRO A 57 9.36 -31.10 2.64
C PRO A 57 9.46 -30.78 4.14
N PHE A 58 8.51 -30.01 4.68
CA PHE A 58 8.46 -29.64 6.10
C PHE A 58 8.01 -30.81 7.00
N CYS A 59 7.41 -31.86 6.45
CA CYS A 59 7.05 -33.07 7.19
C CYS A 59 8.19 -34.10 7.28
N THR A 60 9.34 -33.85 6.67
CA THR A 60 10.51 -34.75 6.74
C THR A 60 11.25 -34.63 8.07
N GLN A 61 12.17 -35.56 8.37
CA GLN A 61 13.00 -35.53 9.59
C GLN A 61 13.82 -34.25 9.74
N PHE A 62 14.17 -33.64 8.60
CA PHE A 62 14.92 -32.39 8.51
C PHE A 62 13.99 -31.14 8.50
N GLY A 63 12.67 -31.34 8.43
CA GLY A 63 11.69 -30.27 8.23
C GLY A 63 11.65 -29.19 9.31
N TYR A 64 12.01 -29.51 10.56
CA TYR A 64 12.06 -28.51 11.64
C TYR A 64 13.12 -27.45 11.38
N ALA A 65 14.32 -27.85 10.96
CA ALA A 65 15.40 -26.93 10.66
C ALA A 65 15.15 -26.17 9.34
N LEU A 66 14.53 -26.82 8.34
CA LEU A 66 14.03 -26.11 7.14
C LEU A 66 13.02 -25.02 7.51
N LEU A 67 12.05 -25.35 8.36
CA LEU A 67 11.02 -24.41 8.81
C LEU A 67 11.64 -23.23 9.55
N THR A 68 12.57 -23.47 10.48
CA THR A 68 13.25 -22.41 11.22
C THR A 68 14.06 -21.48 10.30
N GLY A 69 14.79 -22.04 9.32
CA GLY A 69 15.54 -21.25 8.35
C GLY A 69 14.64 -20.39 7.47
N VAL A 70 13.61 -21.00 6.88
CA VAL A 70 12.68 -20.31 5.97
C VAL A 70 11.82 -19.28 6.70
N ASP A 71 11.24 -19.61 7.85
CA ASP A 71 10.37 -18.72 8.63
C ASP A 71 11.11 -17.44 9.04
N ARG A 72 12.34 -17.60 9.54
CA ARG A 72 13.19 -16.46 9.94
C ARG A 72 13.41 -15.49 8.79
N TRP A 73 13.88 -15.96 7.64
CA TRP A 73 14.24 -15.08 6.53
C TRP A 73 13.04 -14.52 5.77
N ILE A 74 11.95 -15.29 5.65
CA ILE A 74 10.71 -14.75 5.08
C ILE A 74 10.16 -13.63 5.97
N ASN A 75 10.18 -13.78 7.29
CA ASN A 75 9.69 -12.75 8.20
C ASN A 75 10.62 -11.53 8.25
N ASP A 76 11.93 -11.74 8.47
CA ASP A 76 12.89 -10.66 8.68
C ASP A 76 13.23 -9.88 7.39
N VAL A 77 13.17 -10.53 6.21
CA VAL A 77 13.55 -9.92 4.92
C VAL A 77 12.31 -9.66 4.05
N ALA A 78 11.58 -10.71 3.67
CA ALA A 78 10.53 -10.59 2.65
C ALA A 78 9.32 -9.80 3.15
N LEU A 79 8.79 -10.13 4.34
CA LEU A 79 7.62 -9.47 4.91
C LEU A 79 7.92 -7.99 5.23
N VAL A 80 9.06 -7.71 5.87
CA VAL A 80 9.49 -6.33 6.14
C VAL A 80 9.59 -5.52 4.85
N PHE A 81 10.17 -6.10 3.79
CA PHE A 81 10.28 -5.41 2.49
C PHE A 81 8.90 -5.19 1.83
N VAL A 82 7.98 -6.15 1.90
CA VAL A 82 6.61 -5.98 1.39
C VAL A 82 5.93 -4.81 2.07
N VAL A 83 5.94 -4.77 3.41
CA VAL A 83 5.28 -3.69 4.17
C VAL A 83 5.98 -2.35 3.95
N PHE A 84 7.31 -2.35 3.83
CA PHE A 84 8.08 -1.17 3.43
C PHE A 84 7.63 -0.67 2.05
N GLY A 85 7.53 -1.58 1.07
CA GLY A 85 7.08 -1.30 -0.28
C GLY A 85 5.67 -0.74 -0.28
N GLU A 86 4.73 -1.34 0.44
CA GLU A 86 3.36 -0.83 0.57
C GLU A 86 3.35 0.58 1.16
N CYS A 87 4.07 0.84 2.25
CA CYS A 87 4.11 2.16 2.88
C CYS A 87 4.77 3.22 1.97
N ALA A 88 5.92 2.89 1.37
CA ALA A 88 6.71 3.82 0.59
C ALA A 88 6.13 4.06 -0.81
N PHE A 89 5.65 3.01 -1.49
CA PHE A 89 5.08 3.11 -2.83
C PHE A 89 3.66 3.65 -2.80
N SER A 90 2.80 3.27 -1.84
CA SER A 90 1.45 3.85 -1.75
C SER A 90 1.47 5.36 -1.48
N THR A 91 2.45 5.86 -0.72
CA THR A 91 2.55 7.29 -0.41
C THR A 91 3.34 8.12 -1.42
N THR A 92 3.95 7.45 -2.42
CA THR A 92 4.81 8.09 -3.42
C THR A 92 4.26 7.97 -4.85
N PHE A 93 3.82 6.78 -5.24
CA PHE A 93 3.32 6.51 -6.59
C PHE A 93 1.82 6.73 -6.74
N TYR A 94 1.06 6.74 -5.64
CA TYR A 94 -0.38 7.00 -5.71
C TYR A 94 -0.65 8.39 -6.28
N ARG A 95 -1.35 8.43 -7.42
CA ARG A 95 -1.65 9.65 -8.19
C ARG A 95 -0.43 10.53 -8.47
N TRP A 96 0.73 9.91 -8.75
CA TRP A 96 1.98 10.63 -9.02
C TRP A 96 1.88 11.62 -10.19
N ARG A 97 0.98 11.37 -11.16
CA ARG A 97 0.73 12.26 -12.30
C ARG A 97 0.25 13.65 -11.88
N ASP A 98 -0.57 13.74 -10.83
CA ASP A 98 -1.07 15.01 -10.33
C ASP A 98 0.08 15.83 -9.72
N VAL A 99 0.93 15.19 -8.91
CA VAL A 99 2.10 15.83 -8.30
C VAL A 99 3.11 16.27 -9.36
N ALA A 100 3.40 15.40 -10.33
CA ALA A 100 4.33 15.69 -11.41
C ALA A 100 3.81 16.79 -12.37
N GLY A 101 2.50 16.92 -12.53
CA GLY A 101 1.86 18.01 -13.28
C GLY A 101 1.97 19.34 -12.55
N GLN A 102 1.67 19.37 -11.25
CA GLN A 102 1.65 20.60 -10.43
C GLN A 102 3.05 21.14 -10.11
N VAL A 103 4.00 20.27 -9.75
CA VAL A 103 5.34 20.70 -9.27
C VAL A 103 6.43 20.49 -10.33
N GLY A 104 6.11 19.76 -11.40
CA GLY A 104 7.05 19.39 -12.44
C GLY A 104 7.77 18.07 -12.14
N LYS A 105 7.97 17.27 -13.20
CA LYS A 105 8.72 16.01 -13.18
C LYS A 105 10.11 16.10 -12.53
N PRO A 106 10.97 17.11 -12.81
CA PRO A 106 12.33 17.12 -12.25
C PRO A 106 12.32 17.26 -10.72
N ALA A 107 11.46 18.11 -10.17
CA ALA A 107 11.33 18.29 -8.73
C ALA A 107 10.83 17.02 -8.04
N PHE A 108 9.87 16.32 -8.65
CA PHE A 108 9.36 15.04 -8.16
C PHE A 108 10.46 13.96 -8.12
N PHE A 109 11.27 13.82 -9.16
CA PHE A 109 12.35 12.82 -9.17
C PHE A 109 13.45 13.12 -8.16
N ILE A 110 13.85 14.38 -8.01
CA ILE A 110 14.87 14.79 -7.03
C ILE A 110 14.41 14.50 -5.61
N TRP A 111 13.14 14.76 -5.29
CA TRP A 111 12.57 14.44 -3.99
C TRP A 111 12.59 12.94 -3.71
N ASN A 112 12.11 12.13 -4.66
CA ASN A 112 12.06 10.68 -4.48
C ASN A 112 13.46 10.07 -4.40
N PHE A 113 14.42 10.59 -5.18
CA PHE A 113 15.82 10.21 -5.05
C PHE A 113 16.35 10.55 -3.66
N GLY A 114 16.04 11.73 -3.11
CA GLY A 114 16.42 12.09 -1.74
C GLY A 114 15.76 11.23 -0.68
N TYR A 115 14.49 10.88 -0.86
CA TYR A 115 13.73 10.05 0.07
C TYR A 115 14.22 8.59 0.08
N PHE A 116 14.24 7.92 -1.07
CA PHE A 116 14.73 6.54 -1.16
C PHE A 116 16.24 6.44 -0.99
N GLY A 117 16.99 7.35 -1.61
CA GLY A 117 18.45 7.42 -1.49
C GLY A 117 18.89 7.73 -0.07
N GLY A 118 18.19 8.62 0.64
CA GLY A 118 18.45 8.89 2.06
C GLY A 118 18.26 7.66 2.94
N MET A 119 17.21 6.86 2.71
CA MET A 119 16.98 5.61 3.44
C MET A 119 18.06 4.56 3.13
N VAL A 120 18.35 4.31 1.85
CA VAL A 120 19.33 3.28 1.44
C VAL A 120 20.75 3.66 1.84
N LEU A 121 21.19 4.89 1.52
CA LEU A 121 22.54 5.35 1.84
C LEU A 121 22.72 5.57 3.35
N GLY A 122 21.68 6.03 4.06
CA GLY A 122 21.72 6.17 5.51
C GLY A 122 21.96 4.83 6.21
N VAL A 123 21.23 3.78 5.82
CA VAL A 123 21.42 2.42 6.34
C VAL A 123 22.79 1.87 5.95
N ALA A 124 23.22 2.04 4.69
CA ALA A 124 24.54 1.58 4.23
C ALA A 124 25.70 2.20 5.03
N VAL A 125 25.66 3.52 5.28
CA VAL A 125 26.67 4.23 6.07
C VAL A 125 26.59 3.85 7.56
N ALA A 126 25.39 3.61 8.09
CA ALA A 126 25.21 3.14 9.46
C ALA A 126 25.96 1.83 9.72
N HIS A 127 25.92 0.90 8.76
CA HIS A 127 26.64 -0.37 8.84
C HIS A 127 28.14 -0.24 8.57
N ALA A 128 28.57 0.72 7.75
CA ALA A 128 29.97 0.88 7.37
C ALA A 128 30.82 1.60 8.44
N VAL A 129 30.22 2.56 9.17
CA VAL A 129 30.96 3.42 10.10
C VAL A 129 30.36 3.39 11.50
N GLN A 130 29.18 4.00 11.66
CA GLN A 130 28.47 4.12 12.93
C GLN A 130 27.03 4.59 12.70
N ALA A 131 26.12 4.24 13.62
CA ALA A 131 24.70 4.58 13.52
C ALA A 131 24.44 6.10 13.44
N GLU A 132 25.20 6.90 14.20
CA GLU A 132 25.05 8.36 14.23
C GLU A 132 25.41 9.01 12.89
N ALA A 133 26.47 8.52 12.23
CA ALA A 133 26.88 9.00 10.92
C ALA A 133 25.87 8.60 9.85
N GLY A 134 25.33 7.38 9.91
CA GLY A 134 24.27 6.93 9.01
C GLY A 134 23.00 7.76 9.11
N ALA A 135 22.57 8.09 10.34
CA ALA A 135 21.45 9.00 10.56
C ALA A 135 21.73 10.40 9.97
N GLY A 136 22.92 10.95 10.23
CA GLY A 136 23.33 12.25 9.69
C GLY A 136 23.32 12.30 8.16
N VAL A 137 23.85 11.27 7.49
CA VAL A 137 23.86 11.17 6.03
C VAL A 137 22.44 11.01 5.47
N GLY A 138 21.63 10.13 6.06
CA GLY A 138 20.26 9.89 5.61
C GLY A 138 19.37 11.14 5.70
N PHE A 139 19.36 11.79 6.87
CA PHE A 139 18.61 13.04 7.05
C PHE A 139 19.20 14.19 6.22
N GLY A 140 20.52 14.28 6.12
CA GLY A 140 21.21 15.32 5.34
C GLY A 140 20.85 15.26 3.85
N ILE A 141 20.95 14.08 3.23
CA ILE A 141 20.56 13.87 1.83
C ILE A 141 19.09 14.20 1.63
N PHE A 142 18.22 13.73 2.53
CA PHE A 142 16.79 14.00 2.45
C PHE A 142 16.49 15.52 2.51
N ILE A 143 17.11 16.25 3.44
CA ILE A 143 16.90 17.70 3.60
C ILE A 143 17.44 18.47 2.38
N ILE A 144 18.64 18.14 1.90
CA ILE A 144 19.24 18.81 0.73
C ILE A 144 18.37 18.59 -0.50
N CYS A 145 18.00 17.34 -0.79
CA CYS A 145 17.11 17.03 -1.91
C CYS A 145 15.72 17.67 -1.77
N SER A 146 15.21 17.79 -0.54
CA SER A 146 13.95 18.50 -0.25
C SER A 146 14.02 19.98 -0.63
N ILE A 147 15.09 20.65 -0.23
CA ILE A 147 15.32 22.07 -0.53
C ILE A 147 15.48 22.27 -2.04
N VAL A 148 16.34 21.46 -2.67
CA VAL A 148 16.59 21.52 -4.13
C VAL A 148 15.30 21.28 -4.91
N SER A 149 14.48 20.32 -4.49
CA SER A 149 13.18 20.04 -5.10
C SER A 149 12.21 21.22 -5.00
N CYS A 150 12.16 21.91 -3.85
CA CYS A 150 11.32 23.09 -3.66
C CYS A 150 11.77 24.29 -4.52
N VAL A 151 13.07 24.44 -4.77
CA VAL A 151 13.63 25.52 -5.59
C VAL A 151 13.37 25.28 -7.07
N ILE A 152 13.54 24.04 -7.55
CA ILE A 152 13.37 23.67 -8.97
C ILE A 152 11.90 23.51 -9.36
N GLY A 153 11.01 23.22 -8.40
CA GLY A 153 9.60 22.99 -8.67
C GLY A 153 8.90 24.19 -9.32
N ASN A 154 7.94 23.91 -10.19
CA ASN A 154 7.07 24.95 -10.74
C ASN A 154 6.08 25.46 -9.69
N THR A 155 5.48 26.63 -9.92
CA THR A 155 4.36 27.11 -9.11
C THR A 155 3.14 26.21 -9.38
N PRO A 156 2.55 25.58 -8.34
CA PRO A 156 1.33 24.79 -8.54
C PRO A 156 0.17 25.71 -8.94
N ASP A 157 -0.65 25.24 -9.88
CA ASP A 157 -1.82 25.95 -10.42
C ASP A 157 -3.01 25.88 -9.45
N GLU A 158 -3.07 24.83 -8.63
CA GLU A 158 -4.11 24.65 -7.61
C GLU A 158 -3.56 24.87 -6.21
N LEU A 159 -4.36 25.53 -5.37
CA LEU A 159 -4.09 25.65 -3.95
C LEU A 159 -4.48 24.34 -3.26
N PRO A 160 -3.64 23.81 -2.36
CA PRO A 160 -3.89 22.52 -1.75
C PRO A 160 -5.10 22.59 -0.80
N PRO A 161 -5.88 21.52 -0.62
CA PRO A 161 -7.11 21.49 0.21
C PRO A 161 -6.88 21.82 1.68
N ALA A 162 -5.65 21.67 2.17
CA ALA A 162 -5.25 22.12 3.50
C ALA A 162 -5.15 23.65 3.61
N LEU A 163 -5.03 24.35 2.47
CA LEU A 163 -4.94 25.80 2.28
C LEU A 163 -6.16 26.41 1.59
N THR A 164 -6.98 25.62 0.90
CA THR A 164 -8.28 26.09 0.40
C THR A 164 -9.18 26.31 1.61
N PHE A 165 -9.38 27.59 1.96
CA PHE A 165 -10.25 28.06 3.04
C PHE A 165 -11.74 27.83 2.71
N THR A 166 -12.12 26.60 2.33
CA THR A 166 -13.52 26.24 2.13
C THR A 166 -14.12 25.84 3.47
N GLU A 167 -15.29 26.38 3.74
CA GLU A 167 -15.87 26.69 5.05
C GLU A 167 -16.09 25.47 5.99
N ASP A 168 -16.04 24.23 5.50
CA ASP A 168 -16.70 23.13 6.20
C ASP A 168 -15.85 22.00 6.82
N LYS A 169 -14.61 21.66 6.38
CA LYS A 169 -13.95 20.43 6.91
C LYS A 169 -12.42 20.44 7.04
N GLY A 170 -11.79 21.59 7.33
CA GLY A 170 -10.35 21.67 7.59
C GLY A 170 -9.94 21.29 9.03
N PHE A 171 -9.29 20.14 9.23
CA PHE A 171 -8.72 19.70 10.53
C PHE A 171 -7.79 20.75 11.17
N VAL A 172 -7.06 21.49 10.34
CA VAL A 172 -6.12 22.54 10.76
C VAL A 172 -6.84 23.71 11.47
N ARG A 173 -8.05 24.08 11.06
CA ARG A 173 -8.84 25.16 11.69
C ARG A 173 -9.31 24.79 13.10
N ARG A 174 -9.55 23.50 13.36
CA ARG A 174 -10.09 23.01 14.66
C ARG A 174 -9.05 23.02 15.77
N PHE A 175 -7.77 22.83 15.43
CA PHE A 175 -6.67 22.84 16.40
C PHE A 175 -5.95 24.18 16.52
N ILE A 176 -5.89 25.01 15.47
CA ILE A 176 -4.98 26.17 15.42
C ILE A 176 -5.68 27.54 15.55
N GLY A 177 -7.01 27.57 15.61
CA GLY A 177 -7.76 28.80 15.87
C GLY A 177 -7.65 29.86 14.76
N LYS A 178 -8.50 30.89 14.86
CA LYS A 178 -8.57 32.04 13.92
C LYS A 178 -7.34 32.96 14.02
N SER A 179 -6.13 32.48 13.77
CA SER A 179 -4.96 33.36 13.67
C SER A 179 -4.79 33.86 12.22
N PRO A 180 -4.86 35.18 11.97
CA PRO A 180 -4.72 35.76 10.61
C PRO A 180 -3.28 35.73 10.06
N ALA A 181 -2.31 35.17 10.80
CA ALA A 181 -0.90 35.10 10.42
C ALA A 181 -0.52 33.82 9.65
N MET A 182 -1.22 32.70 9.89
CA MET A 182 -1.00 31.43 9.18
C MET A 182 -1.33 31.46 7.67
N PRO A 183 -2.37 32.18 7.19
CA PRO A 183 -2.64 32.30 5.76
C PRO A 183 -1.45 32.86 4.98
N LYS A 184 -0.79 33.89 5.52
CA LYS A 184 0.39 34.52 4.88
C LYS A 184 1.64 33.65 4.88
N LEU A 185 1.81 32.82 5.91
CA LEU A 185 2.96 31.93 6.01
C LEU A 185 2.85 30.79 5.00
N LEU A 186 1.62 30.29 4.79
CA LEU A 186 1.30 29.21 3.85
C LEU A 186 1.07 29.68 2.40
N ASP A 187 0.88 30.98 2.17
CA ASP A 187 0.85 31.63 0.84
C ASP A 187 2.23 31.64 0.15
N ASN A 188 3.29 31.22 0.87
CA ASN A 188 4.60 31.07 0.26
C ASN A 188 4.60 29.89 -0.71
N VAL A 189 4.87 30.21 -1.97
CA VAL A 189 5.02 29.27 -3.09
C VAL A 189 5.88 28.04 -2.72
N PHE A 190 6.94 28.23 -1.95
CA PHE A 190 7.83 27.14 -1.50
C PHE A 190 7.15 26.15 -0.55
N ILE A 191 6.28 26.62 0.34
CA ILE A 191 5.54 25.75 1.27
C ILE A 191 4.47 24.97 0.51
N THR A 192 3.80 25.61 -0.45
CA THR A 192 2.83 24.94 -1.33
C THR A 192 3.51 23.83 -2.13
N ARG A 193 4.68 24.10 -2.73
CA ARG A 193 5.49 23.09 -3.44
C ARG A 193 5.88 21.92 -2.54
N PHE A 194 6.39 22.23 -1.34
CA PHE A 194 6.77 21.21 -0.37
C PHE A 194 5.55 20.34 0.01
N TRP A 195 4.39 20.95 0.22
CA TRP A 195 3.17 20.23 0.56
C TRP A 195 2.73 19.27 -0.54
N TYR A 196 2.76 19.71 -1.81
CA TYR A 196 2.40 18.85 -2.94
C TYR A 196 3.33 17.65 -3.10
N ILE A 197 4.63 17.85 -2.87
CA ILE A 197 5.60 16.76 -3.01
C ILE A 197 5.56 15.79 -1.79
N ALA A 198 5.50 16.34 -0.58
CA ALA A 198 5.65 15.57 0.65
C ALA A 198 4.34 14.89 1.09
N PHE A 199 3.21 15.60 1.02
CA PHE A 199 1.97 15.19 1.70
C PHE A 199 0.80 14.90 0.77
N TYR A 200 0.75 15.44 -0.45
CA TYR A 200 -0.43 15.30 -1.33
C TYR A 200 -0.82 13.83 -1.57
N SER A 201 0.10 13.00 -2.08
CA SER A 201 -0.19 11.61 -2.45
C SER A 201 -0.78 10.82 -1.26
N GLY A 202 -0.14 10.92 -0.09
CA GLY A 202 -0.63 10.27 1.12
C GLY A 202 -1.96 10.84 1.64
N GLN A 203 -2.17 12.16 1.57
CA GLN A 203 -3.44 12.77 1.98
C GLN A 203 -4.58 12.45 1.01
N GLN A 204 -4.29 12.34 -0.27
CA GLN A 204 -5.25 11.98 -1.28
C GLN A 204 -5.66 10.51 -1.12
N LEU A 205 -4.70 9.60 -0.90
CA LEU A 205 -4.98 8.20 -0.56
C LEU A 205 -5.90 8.09 0.67
N ARG A 206 -5.65 8.86 1.73
CA ARG A 206 -6.52 8.92 2.92
C ARG A 206 -7.93 9.37 2.57
N ARG A 207 -8.07 10.42 1.76
CA ARG A 207 -9.38 10.96 1.39
C ARG A 207 -10.17 9.96 0.55
N ASP A 208 -9.51 9.32 -0.40
CA ASP A 208 -10.10 8.31 -1.28
C ASP A 208 -10.49 7.05 -0.50
N LEU A 209 -9.64 6.55 0.40
CA LEU A 209 -10.00 5.45 1.31
C LEU A 209 -11.17 5.81 2.23
N ASN A 210 -11.26 7.05 2.69
CA ASN A 210 -12.37 7.49 3.55
C ASN A 210 -13.71 7.54 2.81
N VAL A 211 -13.75 7.61 1.48
CA VAL A 211 -15.00 7.49 0.71
C VAL A 211 -15.63 6.11 0.95
N ILE A 212 -14.80 5.09 1.14
CA ILE A 212 -15.24 3.70 1.34
C ILE A 212 -15.38 3.40 2.84
N VAL A 213 -14.32 3.68 3.61
CA VAL A 213 -14.21 3.28 5.04
C VAL A 213 -15.11 4.11 5.95
N ALA A 214 -15.27 5.41 5.68
CA ALA A 214 -16.05 6.31 6.53
C ALA A 214 -17.54 6.37 6.17
N THR A 215 -18.06 5.32 5.52
CA THR A 215 -19.48 5.21 5.19
C THR A 215 -20.31 4.96 6.46
N GLY A 216 -21.37 5.76 6.64
CA GLY A 216 -22.28 5.64 7.78
C GLY A 216 -21.70 6.15 9.11
N LYS A 217 -21.60 5.26 10.11
CA LYS A 217 -21.10 5.57 11.48
C LYS A 217 -19.65 5.12 11.72
N ASN A 218 -18.96 4.68 10.66
CA ASN A 218 -17.60 4.15 10.77
C ASN A 218 -16.56 5.26 11.01
N TRP A 219 -15.48 4.91 11.68
CA TRP A 219 -14.43 5.87 12.04
C TRP A 219 -13.57 6.23 10.82
N SER A 220 -13.52 7.52 10.49
CA SER A 220 -12.67 8.02 9.41
C SER A 220 -11.20 7.97 9.77
N ILE A 221 -10.36 7.65 8.77
CA ILE A 221 -8.91 7.62 8.89
C ILE A 221 -8.37 9.02 9.21
N PRO A 222 -7.56 9.17 10.28
CA PRO A 222 -7.10 10.47 10.75
C PRO A 222 -6.07 11.11 9.82
N ALA A 223 -6.01 12.44 9.82
CA ALA A 223 -5.14 13.21 8.91
C ALA A 223 -3.63 12.98 9.12
N PHE A 224 -3.20 12.53 10.29
CA PHE A 224 -1.79 12.24 10.56
C PHE A 224 -1.35 10.86 10.04
N TRP A 225 -2.28 9.98 9.67
CA TRP A 225 -1.97 8.61 9.23
C TRP A 225 -0.97 8.55 8.06
N PRO A 226 -1.08 9.37 6.99
CA PRO A 226 -0.09 9.34 5.91
C PRO A 226 1.30 9.80 6.34
N ILE A 227 1.38 10.69 7.33
CA ILE A 227 2.64 11.17 7.89
C ILE A 227 3.31 10.03 8.67
N LEU A 228 2.54 9.30 9.47
CA LEU A 228 3.04 8.11 10.17
C LEU A 228 3.57 7.08 9.18
N LEU A 229 2.81 6.75 8.13
CA LEU A 229 3.25 5.76 7.15
C LEU A 229 4.54 6.16 6.44
N ARG A 230 4.58 7.40 5.92
CA ARG A 230 5.68 7.85 5.07
C ARG A 230 6.94 8.18 5.87
N PHE A 231 6.83 8.87 7.00
CA PHE A 231 8.00 9.42 7.70
C PHE A 231 8.40 8.64 8.95
N ILE A 232 7.56 7.71 9.43
CA ILE A 232 7.88 6.89 10.60
C ILE A 232 7.96 5.41 10.20
N SER A 233 6.87 4.83 9.67
CA SER A 233 6.82 3.40 9.37
C SER A 233 7.83 3.00 8.30
N ALA A 234 7.87 3.69 7.16
CA ALA A 234 8.80 3.33 6.07
C ALA A 234 10.29 3.45 6.49
N PRO A 235 10.76 4.52 7.15
CA PRO A 235 12.14 4.58 7.64
C PRO A 235 12.46 3.52 8.70
N VAL A 236 11.55 3.25 9.64
CA VAL A 236 11.76 2.21 10.66
C VAL A 236 11.89 0.83 10.00
N LEU A 237 11.03 0.52 9.03
CA LEU A 237 11.10 -0.74 8.28
C LEU A 237 12.37 -0.85 7.45
N ALA A 238 12.84 0.24 6.85
CA ALA A 238 14.13 0.27 6.13
C ALA A 238 15.32 -0.03 7.06
N ILE A 239 15.30 0.47 8.30
CA ILE A 239 16.32 0.18 9.31
C ILE A 239 16.27 -1.29 9.74
N ILE A 240 15.07 -1.81 10.03
CA ILE A 240 14.87 -3.23 10.41
C ILE A 240 15.36 -4.15 9.30
N TYR A 241 15.01 -3.84 8.04
CA TYR A 241 15.50 -4.55 6.86
C TYR A 241 17.02 -4.53 6.77
N GLY A 242 17.66 -3.40 7.10
CA GLY A 242 19.11 -3.28 7.18
C GLY A 242 19.74 -4.27 8.16
N PHE A 243 19.13 -4.50 9.32
CA PHE A 243 19.63 -5.45 10.33
C PHE A 243 19.57 -6.92 9.90
N ALA A 244 18.76 -7.27 8.90
CA ALA A 244 18.67 -8.66 8.42
C ALA A 244 19.97 -9.13 7.74
N TYR A 245 20.71 -8.25 7.08
CA TYR A 245 21.95 -8.62 6.38
C TYR A 245 23.12 -8.97 7.33
N PRO A 246 23.44 -8.17 8.36
CA PRO A 246 24.41 -8.57 9.39
C PRO A 246 24.03 -9.88 10.08
N ALA A 247 22.74 -10.07 10.39
CA ALA A 247 22.26 -11.32 10.99
C ALA A 247 22.47 -12.52 10.05
N PHE A 248 22.37 -12.34 8.74
CA PHE A 248 22.66 -13.39 7.77
C PHE A 248 24.16 -13.73 7.72
N TYR A 249 25.03 -12.72 7.81
CA TYR A 249 26.47 -12.94 7.80
C TYR A 249 26.96 -13.85 8.93
N GLU A 250 26.29 -13.84 10.08
CA GLU A 250 26.59 -14.71 11.23
C GLU A 250 26.13 -16.17 11.01
N LEU A 251 25.05 -16.39 10.26
CA LEU A 251 24.45 -17.70 10.01
C LEU A 251 24.73 -18.26 8.61
N ARG A 252 25.64 -17.63 7.85
CA ARG A 252 25.93 -17.97 6.45
C ARG A 252 26.51 -19.37 6.24
N ASP A 253 27.07 -19.97 7.29
CA ASP A 253 27.72 -21.28 7.19
C ASP A 253 26.70 -22.43 7.18
N ASP A 254 25.43 -22.17 7.52
CA ASP A 254 24.35 -23.15 7.47
C ASP A 254 23.62 -23.10 6.11
N PRO A 255 23.65 -24.18 5.31
CA PRO A 255 23.04 -24.22 3.97
C PRO A 255 21.52 -23.97 3.98
N LEU A 256 20.86 -24.15 5.13
CA LEU A 256 19.42 -24.02 5.30
C LEU A 256 19.02 -22.56 5.46
N HIS A 257 19.86 -21.80 6.14
CA HIS A 257 19.74 -20.36 6.22
C HIS A 257 20.03 -19.71 4.86
N ILE A 258 20.98 -20.25 4.07
CA ILE A 258 21.20 -19.81 2.69
C ILE A 258 19.93 -20.00 1.85
N LEU A 259 19.33 -21.21 1.89
CA LEU A 259 18.11 -21.48 1.14
C LEU A 259 16.96 -20.53 1.50
N GLY A 260 16.72 -20.30 2.80
CA GLY A 260 15.67 -19.39 3.26
C GLY A 260 15.94 -17.94 2.83
N PHE A 261 17.20 -17.50 2.87
CA PHE A 261 17.61 -16.18 2.44
C PHE A 261 17.46 -16.00 0.92
N ASP A 262 17.83 -17.00 0.13
CA ASP A 262 17.65 -17.01 -1.33
C ASP A 262 16.17 -16.95 -1.70
N LEU A 263 15.32 -17.74 -1.02
CA LEU A 263 13.87 -17.71 -1.23
C LEU A 263 13.28 -16.33 -0.93
N ALA A 264 13.71 -15.68 0.15
CA ALA A 264 13.29 -14.32 0.47
C ALA A 264 13.72 -13.33 -0.63
N HIS A 265 14.95 -13.44 -1.16
CA HIS A 265 15.41 -12.58 -2.25
C HIS A 265 14.65 -12.81 -3.55
N ILE A 266 14.26 -14.04 -3.86
CA ILE A 266 13.37 -14.34 -4.99
C ILE A 266 12.05 -13.57 -4.84
N CYS A 267 11.45 -13.56 -3.63
CA CYS A 267 10.25 -12.76 -3.37
C CYS A 267 10.50 -11.26 -3.63
N LEU A 268 11.62 -10.71 -3.16
CA LEU A 268 11.97 -9.30 -3.40
C LEU A 268 12.12 -8.98 -4.89
N VAL A 269 12.78 -9.86 -5.64
CA VAL A 269 12.95 -9.69 -7.09
C VAL A 269 11.59 -9.74 -7.79
N LEU A 270 10.70 -10.65 -7.40
CA LEU A 270 9.34 -10.73 -7.95
C LEU A 270 8.54 -9.44 -7.68
N ILE A 271 8.63 -8.89 -6.47
CA ILE A 271 7.99 -7.62 -6.12
C ILE A 271 8.58 -6.47 -6.95
N GLY A 272 9.90 -6.37 -7.02
CA GLY A 272 10.60 -5.35 -7.80
C GLY A 272 10.26 -5.41 -9.29
N LEU A 273 10.20 -6.61 -9.87
CA LEU A 273 9.78 -6.83 -11.25
C LEU A 273 8.31 -6.42 -11.47
N GLY A 274 7.42 -6.72 -10.53
CA GLY A 274 6.04 -6.27 -10.57
C GLY A 274 5.93 -4.74 -10.65
N VAL A 275 6.72 -4.02 -9.85
CA VAL A 275 6.73 -2.55 -9.85
C VAL A 275 7.34 -1.98 -11.15
N LEU A 276 8.42 -2.58 -11.66
CA LEU A 276 9.11 -2.10 -12.87
C LEU A 276 8.33 -2.37 -14.16
N VAL A 277 7.59 -3.49 -14.22
CA VAL A 277 6.85 -3.90 -15.42
C VAL A 277 5.36 -4.03 -15.09
N PRO A 278 4.65 -2.91 -14.89
CA PRO A 278 3.22 -2.94 -14.56
C PRO A 278 2.39 -3.61 -15.67
N ARG A 279 2.91 -3.65 -16.90
CA ARG A 279 2.29 -4.35 -18.04
C ARG A 279 2.14 -5.85 -17.84
N TRP A 280 2.92 -6.49 -16.96
CA TRP A 280 2.75 -7.92 -16.64
C TRP A 280 1.42 -8.19 -15.95
N TYR A 281 0.92 -7.24 -15.17
CA TYR A 281 -0.41 -7.33 -14.56
C TYR A 281 -1.53 -7.26 -15.59
N ASN A 282 -1.31 -6.80 -16.83
CA ASN A 282 -2.35 -6.80 -17.86
C ASN A 282 -2.86 -8.21 -18.18
N THR A 283 -2.04 -9.25 -17.99
CA THR A 283 -2.49 -10.64 -18.16
C THR A 283 -3.48 -11.07 -17.08
N ILE A 284 -3.35 -10.49 -15.88
CA ILE A 284 -4.15 -10.78 -14.69
C ILE A 284 -5.39 -9.87 -14.66
N ILE A 285 -5.27 -8.62 -15.11
CA ILE A 285 -6.38 -7.66 -15.10
C ILE A 285 -7.31 -7.92 -16.30
N PRO A 286 -8.63 -8.12 -16.06
CA PRO A 286 -9.59 -8.33 -17.13
C PRO A 286 -9.63 -7.13 -18.09
N PRO A 287 -9.84 -7.34 -19.41
CA PRO A 287 -9.71 -6.29 -20.43
C PRO A 287 -10.52 -5.03 -20.11
N ASP A 288 -11.71 -5.21 -19.53
CA ASP A 288 -12.65 -4.13 -19.21
C ASP A 288 -12.13 -3.18 -18.11
N ARG A 289 -11.19 -3.64 -17.28
CA ARG A 289 -10.61 -2.88 -16.15
C ARG A 289 -9.20 -2.34 -16.43
N ARG A 290 -8.62 -2.62 -17.60
CA ARG A 290 -7.24 -2.25 -17.93
C ARG A 290 -7.02 -0.75 -18.15
N GLU A 291 -8.10 0.02 -18.29
CA GLU A 291 -8.02 1.48 -18.45
C GLU A 291 -8.50 2.25 -17.20
N GLU A 292 -8.96 1.55 -16.15
CA GLU A 292 -9.33 2.16 -14.86
C GLU A 292 -8.12 2.84 -14.18
N ASP A 293 -6.89 2.46 -14.54
CA ASP A 293 -5.65 3.06 -14.05
C ASP A 293 -5.37 4.46 -14.63
N LYS A 294 -5.98 4.81 -15.76
CA LYS A 294 -5.81 6.10 -16.44
C LYS A 294 -6.74 7.15 -15.85
N LEU A 295 -6.56 7.43 -14.55
CA LEU A 295 -7.27 8.53 -13.92
C LEU A 295 -6.93 9.84 -14.66
N PRO A 296 -7.95 10.63 -15.06
CA PRO A 296 -7.73 11.94 -15.67
C PRO A 296 -7.00 12.85 -14.68
N TYR A 297 -6.19 13.77 -15.21
CA TYR A 297 -5.53 14.79 -14.39
C TYR A 297 -6.60 15.66 -13.74
N ALA A 298 -6.87 15.40 -12.47
CA ALA A 298 -7.94 16.03 -11.71
C ALA A 298 -7.49 16.19 -10.24
N PRO A 299 -6.52 17.09 -9.97
CA PRO A 299 -6.00 17.24 -8.63
C PRO A 299 -7.11 17.54 -7.62
N ASN A 300 -6.98 16.99 -6.41
CA ASN A 300 -7.92 17.19 -5.29
C ASN A 300 -9.35 16.62 -5.44
N VAL A 301 -9.70 16.05 -6.60
CA VAL A 301 -10.97 15.36 -6.85
C VAL A 301 -10.94 13.98 -6.22
N LEU A 302 -12.04 13.54 -5.59
CA LEU A 302 -12.15 12.20 -5.00
C LEU A 302 -12.51 11.17 -6.06
N LEU A 303 -12.15 9.90 -5.84
CA LEU A 303 -12.68 8.78 -6.63
C LEU A 303 -14.21 8.75 -6.55
N ASP A 304 -14.86 8.45 -7.69
CA ASP A 304 -16.32 8.42 -7.76
C ASP A 304 -16.88 7.31 -6.85
N SER A 305 -17.95 7.63 -6.12
CA SER A 305 -18.51 6.79 -5.06
C SER A 305 -19.40 5.65 -5.57
N GLU A 306 -19.68 5.61 -6.87
CA GLU A 306 -20.50 4.57 -7.51
C GLU A 306 -19.71 3.28 -7.78
N GLU A 307 -18.44 3.38 -8.18
CA GLU A 307 -17.57 2.21 -8.45
C GLU A 307 -17.31 1.32 -7.22
N PRO A 308 -16.91 1.85 -6.03
CA PRO A 308 -16.68 1.02 -4.85
C PRO A 308 -17.97 0.44 -4.27
N ARG A 309 -19.12 1.12 -4.41
CA ARG A 309 -20.43 0.57 -4.03
C ARG A 309 -20.83 -0.63 -4.90
N ARG A 310 -20.41 -0.63 -6.17
CA ARG A 310 -20.66 -1.74 -7.10
C ARG A 310 -19.80 -2.97 -6.77
N SER A 311 -18.57 -2.80 -6.28
CA SER A 311 -17.75 -3.93 -5.81
C SER A 311 -18.30 -4.53 -4.51
N GLU A 312 -18.71 -3.69 -3.55
CA GLU A 312 -19.33 -4.14 -2.30
C GLU A 312 -20.61 -4.94 -2.56
N SER A 313 -21.47 -4.48 -3.48
CA SER A 313 -22.69 -5.21 -3.89
C SER A 313 -22.42 -6.55 -4.59
N MET A 314 -21.29 -6.67 -5.30
CA MET A 314 -20.85 -7.94 -5.88
C MET A 314 -20.31 -8.91 -4.82
N GLU A 315 -19.66 -8.39 -3.78
CA GLU A 315 -19.11 -9.20 -2.67
C GLU A 315 -20.19 -9.67 -1.68
N THR A 316 -21.23 -8.86 -1.44
CA THR A 316 -22.37 -9.23 -0.57
C THR A 316 -23.39 -10.14 -1.25
N GLY A 317 -23.25 -10.41 -2.56
CA GLY A 317 -24.16 -11.28 -3.31
C GLY A 317 -25.57 -10.70 -3.47
N GLU A 318 -25.77 -9.40 -3.23
CA GLU A 318 -27.08 -8.74 -3.39
C GLU A 318 -27.41 -8.39 -4.85
N GLY A 319 -26.47 -8.57 -5.78
CA GLY A 319 -26.69 -8.38 -7.20
C GLY A 319 -27.29 -9.62 -7.87
N LEU A 320 -28.60 -9.88 -7.69
CA LEU A 320 -29.53 -10.57 -8.62
C LEU A 320 -30.88 -10.86 -7.93
N ALA A 321 -31.59 -9.84 -7.45
CA ALA A 321 -33.01 -9.94 -7.16
C ALA A 321 -33.67 -8.57 -7.23
N GLY A 322 -34.36 -8.28 -8.34
CA GLY A 322 -35.29 -7.14 -8.41
C GLY A 322 -35.08 -6.19 -9.58
N SER A 323 -35.25 -6.67 -10.81
CA SER A 323 -35.74 -5.83 -11.91
C SER A 323 -36.35 -6.71 -13.01
N GLU A 324 -37.43 -7.39 -12.66
CA GLU A 324 -38.44 -7.80 -13.63
C GLU A 324 -39.79 -7.40 -13.06
N GLY A 325 -40.45 -6.42 -13.70
CA GLY A 325 -41.84 -6.10 -13.40
C GLY A 325 -42.13 -4.59 -13.39
N GLY A 326 -42.56 -4.08 -14.55
CA GLY A 326 -43.45 -2.92 -14.61
C GLY A 326 -42.91 -1.74 -15.40
N GLU A 327 -43.11 -1.76 -16.71
CA GLU A 327 -43.66 -0.61 -17.46
C GLU A 327 -43.89 -1.01 -18.92
N SER A 328 -45.10 -1.49 -19.21
CA SER A 328 -45.60 -1.63 -20.57
C SER A 328 -47.10 -1.35 -20.56
N GLU A 329 -47.48 -0.08 -20.46
CA GLU A 329 -48.79 0.43 -20.87
C GLU A 329 -48.85 1.96 -20.78
N GLU A 330 -48.26 2.69 -21.74
CA GLU A 330 -48.82 3.98 -22.20
C GLU A 330 -48.06 4.51 -23.42
N LYS A 331 -48.51 4.14 -24.64
CA LYS A 331 -48.40 4.94 -25.89
C LYS A 331 -48.91 4.13 -27.07
N LYS A 332 -50.24 4.05 -27.19
CA LYS A 332 -50.87 3.72 -28.47
C LYS A 332 -52.21 4.47 -28.56
N GLY A 333 -52.12 5.70 -29.06
CA GLY A 333 -53.29 6.52 -29.38
C GLY A 333 -52.86 7.84 -30.00
N GLN A 334 -53.27 8.05 -31.25
CA GLN A 334 -53.03 9.22 -32.14
C GLN A 334 -51.63 9.23 -32.80
N SER A 335 -51.48 9.18 -34.13
CA SER A 335 -52.35 9.68 -35.19
C SER A 335 -52.27 8.80 -36.44
N VAL A 336 -53.44 8.35 -36.91
CA VAL A 336 -53.73 8.20 -38.34
C VAL A 336 -54.32 9.55 -38.76
N MET A 337 -53.53 10.32 -39.50
CA MET A 337 -53.88 10.95 -40.77
C MET A 337 -52.60 11.39 -41.46
#